data_AF-A0A9X2F4X7-F1
#
_entry.id   AF-A0A9X2F4X7-F1
#
_cell.length_a   1.000
_cell.length_b   1.000
_cell.length_c   1.000
_cell.angle_alpha   90.00
_cell.angle_beta   90.00
_cell.angle_gamma   90.00
#
_symmetry.space_group_name_H-M   'P 1'
#
loop_
_entity.id
_entity.type
_entity.pdbx_description
1 polymer ?
#
loop_
_entity_poly.entity_id
_entity_poly.type
_entity_poly.pdbx_seq_one_letter_code
_entity_poly.pdbx_strand_id
1 'polypeptide(L)'
;TSTSVFDFSQAEFLVTGTAEFRGGTVTIANPLPAELTIPIVSGTMLLNADQTLDSVEYLLATVGGSGDVVFSGNSLLNGLTLEGTGTATVAANADLSVAGFNATFHRSVENFGRVRTNSSRITLNETFINRSGGQLVVAGGGIISGSASILNEGTFSKSGTTLSQLNVEIVNTGDFLVADGELKLTEGSTTTSIDVPEGAALRFNRTFTFSPGTALTGAGSVEF
;
A
#
# COMPACT_ATOMS: atom_id res chain seq x y z
N THR A 1 18.81 -26.03 -3.89
CA THR A 1 19.85 -25.03 -3.55
C THR A 1 19.63 -24.63 -2.10
N SER A 2 20.67 -24.68 -1.27
CA SER A 2 20.57 -24.27 0.15
C SER A 2 20.31 -22.77 0.22
N THR A 3 19.16 -22.36 0.76
CA THR A 3 18.86 -20.96 1.05
C THR A 3 19.68 -20.54 2.27
N SER A 4 20.53 -19.51 2.15
CA SER A 4 21.29 -18.99 3.29
C SER A 4 20.33 -18.49 4.38
N VAL A 5 20.59 -18.83 5.65
CA VAL A 5 19.81 -18.39 6.80
C VAL A 5 20.73 -17.66 7.77
N PHE A 6 20.32 -16.45 8.18
CA PHE A 6 20.96 -15.65 9.22
C PHE A 6 19.93 -15.37 10.31
N ASP A 7 20.21 -15.77 11.54
CA ASP A 7 19.22 -15.75 12.63
C ASP A 7 19.75 -14.96 13.84
N PHE A 8 19.13 -13.81 14.07
CA PHE A 8 19.34 -12.91 15.22
C PHE A 8 18.13 -12.97 16.18
N SER A 9 17.50 -14.13 16.33
CA SER A 9 16.44 -14.34 17.33
C SER A 9 16.96 -14.47 18.76
N GLN A 10 18.22 -14.88 18.92
CA GLN A 10 18.93 -15.05 20.20
C GLN A 10 20.22 -14.22 20.26
N ALA A 11 20.40 -13.29 19.31
CA ALA A 11 21.55 -12.40 19.19
C ALA A 11 21.08 -11.01 18.74
N GLU A 12 21.91 -9.99 18.91
CA GLU A 12 21.56 -8.63 18.51
C GLU A 12 22.09 -8.31 17.11
N PHE A 13 21.24 -7.72 16.27
CA PHE A 13 21.65 -7.05 15.04
C PHE A 13 21.94 -5.57 15.32
N LEU A 14 23.22 -5.19 15.39
CA LEU A 14 23.69 -3.84 15.81
C LEU A 14 24.44 -3.06 14.72
N VAL A 15 24.18 -3.34 13.44
CA VAL A 15 24.83 -2.62 12.33
C VAL A 15 24.30 -1.18 12.25
N THR A 16 25.19 -0.19 12.39
CA THR A 16 24.85 1.25 12.28
C THR A 16 25.21 1.87 10.92
N GLY A 17 25.91 1.12 10.06
CA GLY A 17 26.26 1.56 8.71
C GLY A 17 25.23 1.16 7.67
N THR A 18 25.69 0.78 6.48
CA THR A 18 24.84 0.19 5.44
C THR A 18 24.72 -1.32 5.65
N ALA A 19 23.49 -1.84 5.60
CA ALA A 19 23.23 -3.28 5.51
C ALA A 19 22.39 -3.57 4.26
N GLU A 20 22.91 -4.44 3.40
CA GLU A 20 22.20 -4.92 2.22
C GLU A 20 21.74 -6.36 2.46
N PHE A 21 20.44 -6.60 2.29
CA PHE A 21 19.88 -7.95 2.41
C PHE A 21 19.68 -8.47 1.00
N ARG A 22 20.59 -9.34 0.53
CA ARG A 22 20.59 -9.85 -0.85
C ARG A 22 20.33 -11.35 -0.88
N GLY A 23 19.06 -11.74 -0.85
CA GLY A 23 18.61 -13.13 -0.84
C GLY A 23 18.69 -13.79 0.54
N GLY A 24 18.35 -15.08 0.59
CA GLY A 24 18.32 -15.83 1.85
C GLY A 24 17.17 -15.44 2.78
N THR A 25 17.21 -15.95 4.01
CA THR A 25 16.31 -15.57 5.10
C THR A 25 17.11 -14.92 6.22
N VAL A 26 16.72 -13.72 6.64
CA VAL A 26 17.30 -13.03 7.79
C VAL A 26 16.20 -12.82 8.85
N THR A 27 16.41 -13.34 10.06
CA THR A 27 15.50 -13.13 11.19
C THR A 27 16.11 -12.15 12.17
N ILE A 28 15.36 -11.12 12.56
CA ILE A 28 15.78 -10.07 13.49
C ILE A 28 14.71 -9.94 14.59
N ALA A 29 15.10 -10.18 15.85
CA ALA A 29 14.18 -10.11 16.99
C ALA A 29 14.52 -8.98 17.98
N ASN A 30 15.38 -8.05 17.60
CA ASN A 30 15.70 -6.83 18.34
C ASN A 30 15.43 -5.59 17.46
N PRO A 31 15.24 -4.39 18.04
CA PRO A 31 15.11 -3.17 17.25
C PRO A 31 16.35 -2.92 16.36
N LEU A 32 16.13 -2.53 15.11
CA LEU A 32 17.20 -2.08 14.22
C LEU A 32 17.82 -0.78 14.75
N PRO A 33 19.15 -0.58 14.60
CA PRO A 33 19.80 0.66 15.01
C PRO A 33 19.30 1.86 14.20
N ALA A 34 19.10 3.00 14.86
CA ALA A 34 18.54 4.22 14.24
C ALA A 34 19.40 4.82 13.10
N GLU A 35 20.70 4.55 13.09
CA GLU A 35 21.62 5.04 12.05
C GLU A 35 21.73 4.08 10.84
N LEU A 36 21.09 2.90 10.91
CA LEU A 36 21.17 1.90 9.87
C LEU A 36 20.55 2.38 8.56
N THR A 37 21.30 2.23 7.46
CA THR A 37 20.78 2.47 6.11
C THR A 37 20.55 1.15 5.38
N ILE A 38 19.34 0.96 4.85
CA ILE A 38 18.95 -0.23 4.09
C ILE A 38 18.59 0.16 2.65
N PRO A 39 19.55 0.16 1.71
CA PRO A 39 19.26 0.51 0.32
C PRO A 39 18.43 -0.56 -0.38
N ILE A 40 18.63 -1.84 -0.02
CA ILE A 40 17.95 -2.96 -0.65
C ILE A 40 17.60 -4.06 0.33
N VAL A 41 16.39 -4.60 0.16
CA VAL A 41 16.02 -5.91 0.68
C VAL A 41 15.56 -6.78 -0.48
N SER A 42 16.21 -7.91 -0.65
CA SER A 42 15.78 -9.02 -1.49
C SER A 42 15.90 -10.33 -0.72
N GLY A 43 15.05 -11.31 -1.02
CA GLY A 43 14.91 -12.53 -0.21
C GLY A 43 13.85 -12.37 0.87
N THR A 44 14.07 -12.93 2.05
CA THR A 44 13.13 -12.91 3.17
C THR A 44 13.73 -12.25 4.39
N MET A 45 13.03 -11.26 4.95
CA MET A 45 13.38 -10.60 6.21
C MET A 45 12.25 -10.83 7.20
N LEU A 46 12.52 -11.50 8.32
CA LEU A 46 11.55 -11.78 9.38
C LEU A 46 11.82 -10.84 10.57
N LEU A 47 10.92 -9.90 10.79
CA LEU A 47 11.01 -8.88 11.84
C LEU A 47 10.13 -9.28 13.01
N ASN A 48 10.74 -9.82 14.07
CA ASN A 48 10.03 -10.34 15.25
C ASN A 48 9.98 -9.35 16.43
N ALA A 49 10.64 -8.21 16.29
CA ALA A 49 10.45 -7.03 17.12
C ALA A 49 9.95 -5.88 16.23
N ASP A 50 9.26 -4.92 16.83
CA ASP A 50 8.75 -3.75 16.11
C ASP A 50 9.89 -2.99 15.43
N GLN A 51 9.67 -2.59 14.18
CA GLN A 51 10.66 -1.90 13.37
C GLN A 51 10.11 -0.64 12.75
N THR A 52 10.99 0.36 12.65
CA THR A 52 10.80 1.53 11.82
C THR A 52 11.80 1.47 10.66
N LEU A 53 11.29 1.55 9.43
CA LEU A 53 12.05 1.58 8.20
C LEU A 53 11.96 2.99 7.60
N ASP A 54 13.04 3.76 7.75
CA ASP A 54 13.10 5.17 7.32
C ASP A 54 13.01 5.33 5.81
N SER A 55 13.78 4.56 5.06
CA SER A 55 13.63 4.50 3.61
C SER A 55 14.27 3.22 3.11
N VAL A 56 13.58 2.54 2.19
CA VAL A 56 14.18 1.45 1.44
C VAL A 56 14.06 1.77 -0.05
N GLU A 57 15.20 2.02 -0.68
CA GLU A 57 15.26 2.39 -2.10
C GLU A 57 14.68 1.28 -2.98
N TYR A 58 14.89 0.02 -2.60
CA TYR A 58 14.41 -1.14 -3.35
C TYR A 58 13.96 -2.28 -2.42
N LEU A 59 12.65 -2.47 -2.31
CA LEU A 59 12.06 -3.55 -1.52
C LEU A 59 11.51 -4.65 -2.46
N LEU A 60 12.33 -5.68 -2.70
CA LEU A 60 12.08 -6.84 -3.56
C LEU A 60 12.09 -8.14 -2.75
N ALA A 61 11.32 -8.15 -1.66
CA ALA A 61 11.46 -9.16 -0.62
C ALA A 61 10.12 -9.64 -0.09
N THR A 62 10.17 -10.76 0.60
CA THR A 62 9.19 -11.08 1.63
C THR A 62 9.63 -10.40 2.94
N VAL A 63 8.81 -9.50 3.48
CA VAL A 63 8.98 -8.92 4.81
C VAL A 63 7.92 -9.50 5.73
N GLY A 64 8.35 -10.35 6.65
CA GLY A 64 7.53 -11.17 7.54
C GLY A 64 7.75 -10.87 9.01
N GLY A 65 7.26 -11.75 9.88
CA GLY A 65 7.52 -11.73 11.32
C GLY A 65 6.35 -11.22 12.18
N SER A 66 6.55 -11.26 13.49
CA SER A 66 5.52 -10.92 14.47
C SER A 66 5.47 -9.45 14.87
N GLY A 67 6.54 -8.69 14.61
CA GLY A 67 6.63 -7.28 14.99
C GLY A 67 5.85 -6.36 14.06
N ASP A 68 5.44 -5.22 14.60
CA ASP A 68 4.88 -4.13 13.81
C ASP A 68 5.96 -3.54 12.89
N VAL A 69 5.55 -3.05 11.72
CA VAL A 69 6.47 -2.44 10.74
C VAL A 69 5.96 -1.07 10.37
N VAL A 70 6.72 -0.04 10.70
CA VAL A 70 6.45 1.35 10.34
C VAL A 70 7.34 1.74 9.17
N PHE A 71 6.75 2.18 8.06
CA PHE A 71 7.45 2.89 6.99
C PHE A 71 7.38 4.39 7.27
N SER A 72 8.50 4.99 7.69
CA SER A 72 8.56 6.40 8.14
C SER A 72 8.98 7.38 7.04
N GLY A 73 9.51 6.91 5.92
CA GLY A 73 9.86 7.75 4.78
C GLY A 73 9.64 7.05 3.44
N ASN A 74 10.42 7.44 2.43
CA ASN A 74 10.14 7.06 1.05
C ASN A 74 10.67 5.66 0.75
N SER A 75 9.81 4.77 0.25
CA SER A 75 10.23 3.43 -0.19
C SER A 75 9.60 3.02 -1.52
N LEU A 76 10.39 2.32 -2.34
CA LEU A 76 9.92 1.72 -3.58
C LEU A 76 9.64 0.23 -3.35
N LEU A 77 8.37 -0.14 -3.47
CA LEU A 77 7.90 -1.51 -3.40
C LEU A 77 7.94 -2.11 -4.80
N ASN A 78 8.89 -3.02 -5.02
CA ASN A 78 9.18 -3.55 -6.34
C ASN A 78 9.23 -5.08 -6.31
N GLY A 79 8.13 -5.70 -5.90
CA GLY A 79 8.06 -7.16 -5.65
C GLY A 79 7.91 -7.52 -4.17
N LEU A 80 7.39 -6.62 -3.35
CA LEU A 80 7.18 -6.86 -1.92
C LEU A 80 6.07 -7.89 -1.69
N THR A 81 6.32 -8.88 -0.83
CA THR A 81 5.28 -9.61 -0.10
C THR A 81 5.40 -9.24 1.37
N LEU A 82 4.39 -8.57 1.92
CA LEU A 82 4.35 -8.16 3.32
C LEU A 82 3.44 -9.13 4.08
N GLU A 83 3.99 -9.98 4.93
CA GLU A 83 3.29 -11.08 5.61
C GLU A 83 3.56 -11.08 7.11
N GLY A 84 2.92 -11.93 7.89
CA GLY A 84 3.11 -11.97 9.35
C GLY A 84 1.97 -11.34 10.12
N THR A 85 2.11 -11.29 11.45
CA THR A 85 0.99 -11.00 12.36
C THR A 85 0.97 -9.58 12.90
N GLY A 86 2.09 -8.85 12.79
CA GLY A 86 2.15 -7.44 13.18
C GLY A 86 1.43 -6.53 12.17
N THR A 87 1.09 -5.33 12.60
CA THR A 87 0.49 -4.30 11.76
C THR A 87 1.55 -3.60 10.91
N ALA A 88 1.22 -3.24 9.67
CA ALA A 88 2.04 -2.31 8.90
C ALA A 88 1.47 -0.90 8.98
N THR A 89 2.32 0.08 9.24
CA THR A 89 1.95 1.50 9.28
C THR A 89 2.75 2.26 8.25
N VAL A 90 2.10 3.11 7.46
CA VAL A 90 2.75 4.13 6.65
C VAL A 90 2.61 5.44 7.39
N ALA A 91 3.73 5.95 7.93
CA ALA A 91 3.70 7.15 8.77
C ALA A 91 3.27 8.39 7.99
N ALA A 92 2.83 9.42 8.71
CA ALA A 92 2.59 10.72 8.11
C ALA A 92 3.86 11.23 7.41
N ASN A 93 3.70 11.74 6.18
CA ASN A 93 4.79 12.17 5.27
C ASN A 93 5.61 11.07 4.60
N ALA A 94 5.38 9.79 4.88
CA ALA A 94 6.01 8.70 4.13
C ALA A 94 5.36 8.53 2.73
N ASP A 95 6.15 8.09 1.74
CA ASP A 95 5.69 7.74 0.40
C ASP A 95 6.05 6.29 0.07
N LEU A 96 5.03 5.44 -0.04
CA LEU A 96 5.17 4.08 -0.56
C LEU A 96 4.72 4.03 -2.01
N SER A 97 5.68 3.74 -2.86
CA SER A 97 5.52 3.70 -4.30
C SER A 97 5.58 2.27 -4.79
N VAL A 98 4.52 1.74 -5.38
CA VAL A 98 4.55 0.43 -6.05
C VAL A 98 4.85 0.64 -7.52
N ALA A 99 5.99 0.14 -8.00
CA ALA A 99 6.40 0.28 -9.40
C ALA A 99 7.30 -0.89 -9.83
N GLY A 100 7.36 -1.15 -11.14
CA GLY A 100 8.20 -2.21 -11.74
C GLY A 100 7.58 -3.60 -11.59
N PHE A 101 7.37 -4.04 -10.35
CA PHE A 101 6.68 -5.27 -9.98
C PHE A 101 5.51 -4.97 -9.02
N ASN A 102 4.80 -6.02 -8.62
CA ASN A 102 3.61 -5.91 -7.77
C ASN A 102 3.98 -5.95 -6.29
N ALA A 103 3.06 -5.47 -5.44
CA ALA A 103 3.12 -5.66 -4.00
C ALA A 103 1.92 -6.52 -3.53
N THR A 104 2.14 -7.35 -2.51
CA THR A 104 1.10 -8.16 -1.88
C THR A 104 1.13 -7.94 -0.37
N PHE A 105 0.00 -7.59 0.22
CA PHE A 105 -0.16 -7.37 1.65
C PHE A 105 -1.03 -8.48 2.26
N HIS A 106 -0.41 -9.29 3.12
CA HIS A 106 -1.02 -10.34 3.94
C HIS A 106 -1.14 -9.94 5.42
N ARG A 107 -0.99 -8.65 5.71
CA ARG A 107 -1.20 -8.04 7.03
C ARG A 107 -1.98 -6.75 6.85
N SER A 108 -2.69 -6.32 7.90
CA SER A 108 -3.40 -5.04 7.87
C SER A 108 -2.43 -3.88 7.68
N VAL A 109 -2.86 -2.87 6.93
CA VAL A 109 -2.08 -1.65 6.69
C VAL A 109 -2.84 -0.44 7.19
N GLU A 110 -2.22 0.37 8.04
CA GLU A 110 -2.69 1.71 8.40
C GLU A 110 -1.88 2.76 7.64
N ASN A 111 -2.52 3.47 6.73
CA ASN A 111 -1.87 4.52 5.94
C ASN A 111 -2.22 5.91 6.46
N PHE A 112 -1.24 6.59 7.07
CA PHE A 112 -1.28 8.02 7.40
C PHE A 112 -0.46 8.87 6.42
N GLY A 113 0.34 8.24 5.57
CA GLY A 113 1.17 8.87 4.53
C GLY A 113 0.54 8.72 3.14
N ARG A 114 1.38 8.47 2.13
CA ARG A 114 0.94 8.24 0.76
C ARG A 114 1.30 6.83 0.30
N VAL A 115 0.31 6.09 -0.21
CA VAL A 115 0.50 4.82 -0.91
C VAL A 115 0.02 4.98 -2.34
N ARG A 116 0.86 4.65 -3.32
CA ARG A 116 0.52 4.82 -4.74
C ARG A 116 0.88 3.64 -5.61
N THR A 117 -0.01 3.31 -6.55
CA THR A 117 0.31 2.42 -7.67
C THR A 117 0.89 3.24 -8.82
N ASN A 118 2.00 2.82 -9.43
CA ASN A 118 2.54 3.45 -10.64
C ASN A 118 2.53 2.43 -11.78
N SER A 119 1.37 2.22 -12.40
CA SER A 119 1.19 1.18 -13.44
C SER A 119 1.42 -0.25 -12.95
N SER A 120 1.45 -0.46 -11.63
CA SER A 120 1.66 -1.75 -10.97
C SER A 120 0.43 -2.18 -10.17
N ARG A 121 0.45 -3.42 -9.66
CA ARG A 121 -0.63 -3.98 -8.84
C ARG A 121 -0.29 -3.99 -7.36
N ILE A 122 -1.26 -3.64 -6.53
CA ILE A 122 -1.31 -3.98 -5.10
C ILE A 122 -2.34 -5.09 -4.90
N THR A 123 -1.97 -6.16 -4.21
CA THR A 123 -2.88 -7.24 -3.81
C THR A 123 -3.10 -7.18 -2.30
N LEU A 124 -4.36 -7.01 -1.88
CA LEU A 124 -4.78 -6.89 -0.48
C LEU A 124 -5.44 -8.19 -0.03
N ASN A 125 -4.77 -8.94 0.84
CA ASN A 125 -5.34 -10.12 1.48
C ASN A 125 -5.79 -9.83 2.93
N GLU A 126 -5.49 -8.64 3.42
CA GLU A 126 -5.95 -8.09 4.71
C GLU A 126 -6.38 -6.63 4.54
N THR A 127 -7.11 -6.11 5.54
CA THR A 127 -7.73 -4.78 5.45
C THR A 127 -6.69 -3.67 5.27
N PHE A 128 -6.93 -2.79 4.29
CA PHE A 128 -6.16 -1.57 4.12
C PHE A 128 -6.99 -0.38 4.62
N ILE A 129 -6.45 0.37 5.58
CA ILE A 129 -7.11 1.55 6.15
C ILE A 129 -6.34 2.78 5.69
N ASN A 130 -6.94 3.56 4.78
CA ASN A 130 -6.44 4.89 4.47
C ASN A 130 -6.97 5.87 5.52
N ARG A 131 -6.17 6.14 6.55
CA ARG A 131 -6.54 6.97 7.70
C ARG A 131 -6.73 8.43 7.29
N SER A 132 -7.38 9.21 8.14
CA SER A 132 -7.48 10.66 7.95
C SER A 132 -6.10 11.31 7.75
N GLY A 133 -5.97 12.16 6.74
CA GLY A 133 -4.69 12.73 6.29
C GLY A 133 -3.88 11.85 5.34
N GLY A 134 -4.17 10.55 5.27
CA GLY A 134 -3.56 9.61 4.35
C GLY A 134 -4.07 9.73 2.92
N GLN A 135 -3.21 9.38 1.96
CA GLN A 135 -3.47 9.40 0.53
C GLN A 135 -3.30 8.01 -0.08
N LEU A 136 -4.37 7.46 -0.66
CA LEU A 136 -4.32 6.28 -1.51
C LEU A 136 -4.49 6.71 -2.98
N VAL A 137 -3.44 6.53 -3.78
CA VAL A 137 -3.42 7.00 -5.18
C VAL A 137 -3.34 5.81 -6.14
N VAL A 138 -4.36 5.63 -6.97
CA VAL A 138 -4.32 4.65 -8.06
C VAL A 138 -3.96 5.38 -9.35
N ALA A 139 -2.71 5.26 -9.80
CA ALA A 139 -2.19 5.98 -10.97
C ALA A 139 -1.74 5.07 -12.11
N GLY A 140 -1.78 5.62 -13.33
CA GLY A 140 -1.04 5.09 -14.49
C GLY A 140 -1.47 3.71 -14.98
N GLY A 141 -2.73 3.33 -14.76
CA GLY A 141 -3.20 1.98 -15.08
C GLY A 141 -2.99 0.97 -13.95
N GLY A 142 -2.74 1.47 -12.75
CA GLY A 142 -2.61 0.65 -11.56
C GLY A 142 -3.87 -0.15 -11.23
N ILE A 143 -3.65 -1.25 -10.52
CA ILE A 143 -4.72 -2.14 -10.09
C ILE A 143 -4.58 -2.38 -8.60
N ILE A 144 -5.65 -2.21 -7.85
CA ILE A 144 -5.74 -2.77 -6.51
C ILE A 144 -6.73 -3.93 -6.59
N SER A 145 -6.35 -5.10 -6.08
CA SER A 145 -7.13 -6.33 -6.13
C SER A 145 -6.93 -7.12 -4.85
N GLY A 146 -7.67 -8.23 -4.65
CA GLY A 146 -7.45 -9.14 -3.53
C GLY A 146 -8.76 -9.59 -2.92
N SER A 147 -8.70 -10.12 -1.70
CA SER A 147 -9.86 -10.62 -0.96
C SER A 147 -10.34 -9.69 0.15
N ALA A 148 -9.56 -8.66 0.48
CA ALA A 148 -9.88 -7.72 1.55
C ALA A 148 -10.45 -6.40 1.03
N SER A 149 -11.05 -5.62 1.94
CA SER A 149 -11.64 -4.31 1.64
C SER A 149 -10.68 -3.15 1.96
N ILE A 150 -10.96 -2.00 1.36
CA ILE A 150 -10.34 -0.72 1.71
C ILE A 150 -11.31 0.08 2.57
N LEU A 151 -10.84 0.58 3.70
CA LEU A 151 -11.53 1.60 4.49
C LEU A 151 -10.87 2.95 4.19
N ASN A 152 -11.57 3.85 3.50
CA ASN A 152 -11.04 5.17 3.18
C ASN A 152 -11.63 6.25 4.09
N GLU A 153 -10.82 6.72 5.04
CA GLU A 153 -11.08 7.88 5.92
C GLU A 153 -10.31 9.14 5.46
N GLY A 154 -9.24 8.95 4.68
CA GLY A 154 -8.44 10.01 4.05
C GLY A 154 -8.87 10.31 2.61
N THR A 155 -7.89 10.57 1.75
CA THR A 155 -8.12 10.84 0.32
C THR A 155 -7.81 9.61 -0.53
N PHE A 156 -8.83 9.08 -1.20
CA PHE A 156 -8.65 8.22 -2.35
C PHE A 156 -8.58 9.07 -3.62
N SER A 157 -7.64 8.80 -4.51
CA SER A 157 -7.56 9.46 -5.80
C SER A 157 -7.16 8.54 -6.95
N LYS A 158 -7.81 8.75 -8.09
CA LYS A 158 -7.38 8.24 -9.39
C LYS A 158 -6.61 9.33 -10.12
N SER A 159 -5.44 9.01 -10.67
CA SER A 159 -4.66 9.92 -11.52
C SER A 159 -4.10 9.26 -12.79
N GLY A 160 -3.66 10.09 -13.73
CA GLY A 160 -3.18 9.69 -15.06
C GLY A 160 -4.29 9.27 -16.03
N THR A 161 -4.00 9.20 -17.32
CA THR A 161 -5.02 9.00 -18.35
C THR A 161 -5.43 7.54 -18.57
N THR A 162 -4.63 6.58 -18.12
CA THR A 162 -4.87 5.15 -18.33
C THR A 162 -5.94 4.59 -17.38
N LEU A 163 -6.77 3.67 -17.90
CA LEU A 163 -7.73 2.90 -17.12
C LEU A 163 -7.07 2.23 -15.92
N SER A 164 -7.47 2.62 -14.72
CA SER A 164 -7.07 1.97 -13.47
C SER A 164 -8.25 1.27 -12.81
N GLN A 165 -7.97 0.27 -11.97
CA GLN A 165 -9.01 -0.61 -11.45
C GLN A 165 -8.92 -0.77 -9.93
N LEU A 166 -10.07 -0.68 -9.29
CA LEU A 166 -10.29 -1.07 -7.90
C LEU A 166 -11.14 -2.34 -7.90
N ASN A 167 -10.46 -3.47 -7.80
CA ASN A 167 -11.02 -4.82 -7.82
C ASN A 167 -11.15 -5.41 -6.42
N VAL A 168 -11.49 -4.56 -5.46
CA VAL A 168 -11.82 -4.85 -4.07
C VAL A 168 -12.99 -3.95 -3.67
N GLU A 169 -13.67 -4.28 -2.58
CA GLU A 169 -14.64 -3.38 -1.96
C GLU A 169 -13.92 -2.14 -1.40
N ILE A 170 -14.49 -0.96 -1.63
CA ILE A 170 -14.11 0.26 -0.94
C ILE A 170 -15.28 0.79 -0.08
N VAL A 171 -15.01 1.04 1.19
CA VAL A 171 -15.90 1.75 2.11
C VAL A 171 -15.35 3.15 2.29
N ASN A 172 -15.99 4.12 1.64
CA ASN A 172 -15.50 5.49 1.57
C ASN A 172 -16.23 6.42 2.55
N THR A 173 -15.47 7.06 3.43
CA THR A 173 -15.93 8.11 4.35
C THR A 173 -15.17 9.42 4.21
N GLY A 174 -14.02 9.40 3.53
CA GLY A 174 -13.22 10.58 3.19
C GLY A 174 -13.42 11.07 1.75
N ASP A 175 -12.40 11.72 1.21
CA ASP A 175 -12.42 12.28 -0.13
C ASP A 175 -12.26 11.18 -1.19
N PHE A 176 -13.00 11.31 -2.28
CA PHE A 176 -12.95 10.41 -3.42
C PHE A 176 -12.80 11.21 -4.70
N LEU A 177 -11.60 11.21 -5.29
CA LEU A 177 -11.25 12.07 -6.40
C LEU A 177 -10.98 11.26 -7.68
N VAL A 178 -11.77 11.47 -8.73
CA VAL A 178 -11.54 10.88 -10.07
C VAL A 178 -10.92 11.95 -10.97
N ALA A 179 -9.62 12.21 -10.83
CA ALA A 179 -9.03 13.42 -11.42
C ALA A 179 -8.83 13.36 -12.95
N ASP A 180 -8.50 12.19 -13.50
CA ASP A 180 -8.22 12.01 -14.94
C ASP A 180 -8.33 10.53 -15.35
N GLY A 181 -8.61 10.30 -16.63
CA GLY A 181 -8.76 8.98 -17.25
C GLY A 181 -9.94 8.18 -16.68
N GLU A 182 -9.91 6.86 -16.87
CA GLU A 182 -10.98 5.96 -16.43
C GLU A 182 -10.64 5.25 -15.11
N LEU A 183 -11.55 5.28 -14.16
CA LEU A 183 -11.54 4.42 -12.97
C LEU A 183 -12.66 3.38 -13.08
N LYS A 184 -12.31 2.11 -12.98
CA LYS A 184 -13.27 1.02 -12.82
C LYS A 184 -13.34 0.57 -11.37
N LEU A 185 -14.54 0.64 -10.78
CA LEU A 185 -14.86 0.16 -9.44
C LEU A 185 -15.60 -1.17 -9.51
N THR A 186 -15.17 -2.13 -8.70
CA THR A 186 -15.88 -3.40 -8.57
C THR A 186 -17.11 -3.26 -7.68
N GLU A 187 -16.94 -2.87 -6.41
CA GLU A 187 -18.04 -2.70 -5.47
C GLU A 187 -17.66 -1.74 -4.34
N GLY A 188 -18.63 -1.24 -3.60
CA GLY A 188 -18.34 -0.39 -2.45
C GLY A 188 -19.50 0.46 -1.96
N SER A 189 -19.15 1.43 -1.11
CA SER A 189 -20.06 2.44 -0.61
C SER A 189 -19.35 3.77 -0.38
N THR A 190 -20.12 4.86 -0.37
CA THR A 190 -19.61 6.18 -0.01
C THR A 190 -20.58 6.94 0.88
N THR A 191 -20.04 7.69 1.85
CA THR A 191 -20.74 8.71 2.63
C THR A 191 -20.43 10.13 2.17
N THR A 192 -19.63 10.29 1.11
CA THR A 192 -19.28 11.58 0.52
C THR A 192 -19.64 11.62 -0.97
N SER A 193 -19.85 12.82 -1.50
CA SER A 193 -20.13 13.03 -2.92
C SER A 193 -18.89 12.74 -3.78
N ILE A 194 -19.12 12.27 -5.00
CA ILE A 194 -18.08 12.00 -6.00
C ILE A 194 -18.29 12.95 -7.17
N ASP A 195 -17.25 13.71 -7.54
CA ASP A 195 -17.25 14.52 -8.75
C ASP A 195 -16.41 13.82 -9.84
N VAL A 196 -17.00 13.69 -11.04
CA VAL A 196 -16.35 13.14 -12.23
C VAL A 196 -16.17 14.27 -13.24
N PRO A 197 -15.02 14.98 -13.25
CA PRO A 197 -14.79 16.14 -14.09
C PRO A 197 -14.72 15.77 -15.59
N GLU A 198 -14.75 16.78 -16.46
CA GLU A 198 -14.53 16.60 -17.89
C GLU A 198 -13.20 15.89 -18.16
N GLY A 199 -13.22 14.89 -19.05
CA GLY A 199 -12.05 14.06 -19.36
C GLY A 199 -11.85 12.86 -18.43
N ALA A 200 -12.55 12.81 -17.29
CA ALA A 200 -12.60 11.64 -16.42
C ALA A 200 -13.78 10.72 -16.76
N ALA A 201 -13.62 9.44 -16.42
CA ALA A 201 -14.64 8.42 -16.54
C ALA A 201 -14.71 7.56 -15.28
N LEU A 202 -15.92 7.28 -14.81
CA LEU A 202 -16.17 6.39 -13.67
C LEU A 202 -17.08 5.24 -14.10
N ARG A 203 -16.58 4.02 -13.95
CA ARG A 203 -17.31 2.80 -14.30
C ARG A 203 -17.59 1.95 -13.06
N PHE A 204 -18.86 1.65 -12.83
CA PHE A 204 -19.29 0.67 -11.83
C PHE A 204 -19.44 -0.70 -12.49
N ASN A 205 -19.02 -1.77 -11.82
CA ASN A 205 -19.10 -3.14 -12.33
C ASN A 205 -20.02 -4.04 -11.49
N ARG A 206 -20.29 -3.64 -10.23
CA ARG A 206 -21.24 -4.27 -9.31
C ARG A 206 -21.85 -3.16 -8.45
N THR A 207 -22.53 -3.56 -7.37
CA THR A 207 -23.22 -2.63 -6.47
C THR A 207 -22.26 -1.62 -5.85
N PHE A 208 -22.62 -0.34 -5.99
CA PHE A 208 -22.00 0.77 -5.28
C PHE A 208 -23.07 1.62 -4.62
N THR A 209 -23.00 1.81 -3.30
CA THR A 209 -24.06 2.48 -2.54
C THR A 209 -23.67 3.90 -2.12
N PHE A 210 -24.56 4.85 -2.39
CA PHE A 210 -24.43 6.24 -1.98
C PHE A 210 -25.29 6.49 -0.74
N SER A 211 -24.70 7.09 0.29
CA SER A 211 -25.45 7.46 1.50
C SER A 211 -26.43 8.61 1.22
N PRO A 212 -27.55 8.71 1.97
CA PRO A 212 -28.49 9.81 1.79
C PRO A 212 -27.81 11.19 1.89
N GLY A 213 -28.13 12.08 0.96
CA GLY A 213 -27.56 13.44 0.89
C GLY A 213 -26.23 13.55 0.14
N THR A 214 -25.67 12.44 -0.36
CA THR A 214 -24.52 12.46 -1.28
C THR A 214 -24.96 12.58 -2.73
N ALA A 215 -24.05 12.99 -3.60
CA ALA A 215 -24.29 13.13 -5.04
C ALA A 215 -23.13 12.55 -5.86
N LEU A 216 -23.47 12.07 -7.06
CA LEU A 216 -22.51 11.84 -8.15
C LEU A 216 -22.67 13.00 -9.14
N THR A 217 -21.62 13.79 -9.34
CA THR A 217 -21.63 15.04 -10.13
C THR A 217 -20.54 15.05 -11.18
N GLY A 218 -20.50 16.14 -11.96
CA GLY A 218 -19.43 16.43 -12.91
C GLY A 218 -19.82 16.24 -14.38
N ALA A 219 -18.93 16.68 -15.28
CA ALA A 219 -19.15 16.69 -16.73
C ALA A 219 -18.55 15.45 -17.45
N GLY A 220 -17.87 14.58 -16.72
CA GLY A 220 -17.27 13.35 -17.25
C GLY A 220 -18.29 12.25 -17.51
N SER A 221 -17.80 11.10 -17.97
CA SER A 221 -18.66 9.95 -18.29
C SER A 221 -18.85 9.03 -17.10
N VAL A 222 -20.06 8.47 -16.96
CA VAL A 222 -20.39 7.47 -15.95
C VAL A 222 -21.04 6.26 -16.62
N GLU A 223 -20.51 5.07 -16.35
CA GLU A 223 -21.06 3.77 -16.80
C GLU A 223 -21.51 2.95 -15.58
N PHE A 224 -22.70 2.34 -15.66
CA PHE A 224 -23.32 1.53 -14.62
C PHE A 224 -23.41 0.06 -15.02
#